data_AF-A0AA41QC32-F1
#
_entry.id   AF-A0AA41QC32-F1
#
_cell.length_a   1.000
_cell.length_b   1.000
_cell.length_c   1.000
_cell.angle_alpha   90.00
_cell.angle_beta   90.00
_cell.angle_gamma   90.00
#
_symmetry.space_group_name_H-M   'P 1'
#
loop_
_entity.id
_entity.type
_entity.pdbx_description
1 polymer ?
#
loop_
_entity_poly.entity_id
_entity_poly.type
_entity_poly.pdbx_seq_one_letter_code
_entity_poly.pdbx_strand_id
1 'polypeptide(L)'
;MKPGRNDIDSLSAGDAGALCCATAIRWGGALGAIAEGFELGSDYNLVDRGVRAALSRHQGGEFQRDVISEGHAASWLLGTILFEKGELATFLTQGIVVADYAMMTARDGDGGSVLKVTLKRAMETARLWPWPVGLVPFSSLAELESKCQEDDLARILSGGTASLVAGADVEAQRFRSIAEARQPPPTGT
;
A
#
# COMPACT_ATOMS: atom_id res chain seq x y z
N MET A 1 20.92 -2.34 12.89
CA MET A 1 20.09 -1.45 13.73
C MET A 1 18.66 -1.66 13.29
N LYS A 2 17.75 -2.06 14.18
CA LYS A 2 16.31 -1.96 13.88
C LYS A 2 15.97 -0.48 13.89
N PRO A 3 15.33 0.07 12.84
CA PRO A 3 14.87 1.45 12.87
C PRO A 3 13.99 1.65 14.10
N GLY A 4 14.33 2.64 14.91
CA GLY A 4 13.62 2.93 16.15
C GLY A 4 12.35 3.70 15.86
N ARG A 5 11.38 3.65 16.79
CA ARG A 5 10.17 4.50 16.77
C ARG A 5 10.49 6.00 16.63
N ASN A 6 11.70 6.39 17.04
CA ASN A 6 12.25 7.75 16.92
C ASN A 6 12.57 8.17 15.47
N ASP A 7 12.79 7.21 14.55
CA ASP A 7 13.18 7.49 13.17
C ASP A 7 11.99 7.93 12.32
N ILE A 8 10.77 7.51 12.68
CA ILE A 8 9.53 7.97 12.03
C ILE A 8 9.20 9.40 12.47
N ASP A 9 9.48 9.73 13.73
CA ASP A 9 9.17 11.04 14.32
C ASP A 9 10.10 12.16 13.83
N SER A 10 11.22 11.81 13.19
CA SER A 10 12.19 12.75 12.62
C SER A 10 11.94 13.07 11.14
N LEU A 11 11.00 12.39 10.49
CA LEU A 11 10.70 12.59 9.07
C LEU A 11 9.99 13.92 8.83
N SER A 12 10.31 14.54 7.68
CA SER A 12 9.53 15.66 7.19
C SER A 12 8.11 15.21 6.81
N ALA A 13 7.15 16.14 6.77
CA ALA A 13 5.79 15.82 6.32
C ALA A 13 5.78 15.26 4.88
N GLY A 14 6.67 15.74 4.00
CA GLY A 14 6.83 15.24 2.64
C GLY A 14 7.38 13.82 2.60
N ASP A 15 8.42 13.51 3.37
CA ASP A 15 8.97 12.14 3.43
C ASP A 15 7.98 11.15 4.03
N ALA A 16 7.25 11.58 5.07
CA ALA A 16 6.21 10.76 5.68
C ALA A 16 5.06 10.50 4.71
N GLY A 17 4.63 11.51 3.96
CA GLY A 17 3.64 11.36 2.88
C GLY A 17 4.13 10.45 1.74
N ALA A 18 5.40 10.58 1.35
CA ALA A 18 6.01 9.72 0.33
C ALA A 18 6.07 8.25 0.79
N LEU A 19 6.39 7.98 2.06
CA LEU A 19 6.32 6.64 2.65
C LEU A 19 4.90 6.07 2.66
N CYS A 20 3.89 6.89 2.95
CA CYS A 20 2.48 6.46 2.84
C CYS A 20 2.18 6.02 1.40
N CYS A 21 2.59 6.81 0.42
CA CYS A 21 2.36 6.50 -0.99
C CYS A 21 3.14 5.27 -1.46
N ALA A 22 4.40 5.12 -1.05
CA ALA A 22 5.20 3.94 -1.34
C ALA A 22 4.57 2.65 -0.77
N THR A 23 4.07 2.72 0.46
CA THR A 23 3.30 1.63 1.07
C THR A 23 2.07 1.31 0.22
N ALA A 24 1.29 2.31 -0.17
CA ALA A 24 0.11 2.11 -1.01
C ALA A 24 0.43 1.51 -2.39
N ILE A 25 1.49 1.98 -3.08
CA ILE A 25 1.95 1.44 -4.37
C ILE A 25 2.31 -0.03 -4.25
N ARG A 26 3.08 -0.39 -3.22
CA ARG A 26 3.45 -1.77 -2.93
C ARG A 26 2.23 -2.68 -2.74
N TRP A 27 1.28 -2.21 -1.94
CA TRP A 27 0.01 -2.91 -1.75
C TRP A 27 -0.81 -3.00 -3.04
N GLY A 28 -0.68 -2.03 -3.93
CA GLY A 28 -1.38 -2.02 -5.21
C GLY A 28 -1.01 -3.14 -6.16
N GLY A 29 0.16 -3.76 -5.99
CA GLY A 29 0.46 -5.02 -6.67
C GLY A 29 -0.56 -6.12 -6.37
N ALA A 30 -0.81 -6.38 -5.08
CA ALA A 30 -1.77 -7.41 -4.67
C ALA A 30 -3.21 -6.98 -4.93
N LEU A 31 -3.56 -5.75 -4.55
CA LEU A 31 -4.93 -5.24 -4.69
C LEU A 31 -5.35 -5.14 -6.16
N GLY A 32 -4.47 -4.68 -7.05
CA GLY A 32 -4.72 -4.59 -8.48
C GLY A 32 -4.96 -5.96 -9.11
N ALA A 33 -4.11 -6.96 -8.83
CA ALA A 33 -4.32 -8.32 -9.34
C ALA A 33 -5.60 -8.98 -8.85
N ILE A 34 -6.02 -8.71 -7.61
CA ILE A 34 -7.28 -9.24 -7.11
C ILE A 34 -8.47 -8.49 -7.73
N ALA A 35 -8.41 -7.17 -7.85
CA ALA A 35 -9.44 -6.36 -8.49
C ALA A 35 -9.64 -6.74 -9.96
N GLU A 36 -8.56 -7.01 -10.70
CA GLU A 36 -8.62 -7.55 -12.06
C GLU A 36 -9.38 -8.88 -12.12
N GLY A 37 -9.15 -9.78 -11.14
CA GLY A 37 -9.89 -11.04 -11.02
C GLY A 37 -11.39 -10.88 -10.73
N PHE A 38 -11.82 -9.70 -10.30
CA PHE A 38 -13.23 -9.34 -10.09
C PHE A 38 -13.78 -8.39 -11.16
N GLU A 39 -13.06 -8.17 -12.26
CA GLU A 39 -13.41 -7.21 -13.33
C GLU A 39 -13.46 -5.74 -12.87
N LEU A 40 -12.82 -5.42 -11.75
CA LEU A 40 -12.73 -4.08 -11.14
C LEU A 40 -11.36 -3.42 -11.37
N GLY A 41 -10.55 -3.95 -12.29
CA GLY A 41 -9.21 -3.44 -12.58
C GLY A 41 -9.21 -2.00 -13.08
N SER A 42 -10.23 -1.59 -13.83
CA SER A 42 -10.34 -0.20 -14.32
C SER A 42 -10.55 0.81 -13.19
N ASP A 43 -11.38 0.47 -12.20
CA ASP A 43 -11.59 1.26 -10.99
C ASP A 43 -10.32 1.30 -10.13
N TYR A 44 -9.61 0.16 -10.01
CA TYR A 44 -8.36 0.12 -9.26
C TYR A 44 -7.27 1.00 -9.90
N ASN A 45 -7.22 1.07 -11.23
CA ASN A 45 -6.29 1.96 -11.93
C ASN A 45 -6.53 3.44 -11.57
N LEU A 46 -7.77 3.86 -11.28
CA LEU A 46 -8.05 5.21 -10.79
C LEU A 46 -7.41 5.44 -9.41
N VAL A 47 -7.48 4.44 -8.52
CA VAL A 47 -6.84 4.50 -7.20
C VAL A 47 -5.32 4.60 -7.31
N ASP A 48 -4.68 3.75 -8.13
CA ASP A 48 -3.21 3.80 -8.33
C ASP A 48 -2.78 5.16 -8.89
N ARG A 49 -3.50 5.71 -9.88
CA ARG A 49 -3.23 7.06 -10.39
C ARG A 49 -3.34 8.12 -9.30
N GLY A 50 -4.36 8.04 -8.45
CA GLY A 50 -4.53 8.95 -7.31
C GLY A 50 -3.36 8.89 -6.33
N VAL A 51 -2.90 7.68 -5.98
CA VAL A 51 -1.72 7.47 -5.12
C VAL A 51 -0.45 8.01 -5.76
N ARG A 52 -0.22 7.76 -7.06
CA ARG A 52 0.96 8.27 -7.77
C ARG A 52 0.94 9.80 -7.91
N ALA A 53 -0.23 10.41 -8.09
CA ALA A 53 -0.38 11.86 -8.05
C ALA A 53 -0.07 12.44 -6.66
N ALA A 54 -0.52 11.77 -5.59
CA ALA A 54 -0.18 12.14 -4.21
C ALA A 54 1.34 12.04 -3.94
N LEU A 55 1.99 10.98 -4.40
CA LEU A 55 3.44 10.81 -4.33
C LEU A 55 4.17 11.95 -5.04
N SER A 56 3.76 12.27 -6.27
CA SER A 56 4.35 13.37 -7.05
C SER A 56 4.29 14.69 -6.28
N ARG A 57 3.16 14.97 -5.61
CA ARG A 57 3.00 16.17 -4.77
C ARG A 57 4.02 16.21 -3.61
N HIS A 58 4.27 15.09 -2.95
CA HIS A 58 5.25 14.97 -1.87
C HIS A 58 6.69 15.10 -2.34
N GLN A 59 6.96 14.84 -3.62
CA GLN A 59 8.24 15.08 -4.28
C GLN A 59 8.41 16.51 -4.81
N GLY A 60 7.49 17.43 -4.46
CA GLY A 60 7.51 18.83 -4.90
C GLY A 60 6.79 19.07 -6.23
N GLY A 61 6.11 18.08 -6.78
CA GLY A 61 5.24 18.22 -7.95
C GLY A 61 3.98 19.05 -7.65
N GLU A 62 3.28 19.43 -8.71
CA GLU A 62 2.02 20.17 -8.60
C GLU A 62 0.92 19.31 -7.95
N PHE A 63 0.04 19.98 -7.19
CA PHE A 63 -1.12 19.32 -6.60
C PHE A 63 -2.20 19.04 -7.66
N GLN A 64 -2.24 17.80 -8.14
CA GLN A 64 -3.23 17.32 -9.11
C GLN A 64 -4.56 16.97 -8.42
N ARG A 65 -5.31 18.00 -8.01
CA ARG A 65 -6.55 17.86 -7.22
C ARG A 65 -7.54 16.86 -7.83
N ASP A 66 -7.78 16.97 -9.14
CA ASP A 66 -8.82 16.18 -9.81
C ASP A 66 -8.44 14.69 -9.86
N VAL A 67 -7.18 14.38 -10.13
CA VAL A 67 -6.66 13.00 -10.17
C VAL A 67 -6.72 12.35 -8.78
N ILE A 68 -6.34 13.08 -7.73
CA ILE A 68 -6.39 12.60 -6.35
C ILE A 68 -7.85 12.40 -5.91
N SER A 69 -8.75 13.30 -6.31
CA SER A 69 -10.17 13.24 -5.96
C SER A 69 -10.89 12.09 -6.68
N GLU A 70 -10.56 11.84 -7.95
CA GLU A 70 -11.04 10.69 -8.72
C GLU A 70 -10.57 9.38 -8.09
N GLY A 71 -9.28 9.28 -7.73
CA GLY A 71 -8.73 8.12 -7.05
C GLY A 71 -9.39 7.85 -5.68
N HIS A 72 -9.67 8.90 -4.90
CA HIS A 72 -10.40 8.80 -3.63
C HIS A 72 -11.86 8.35 -3.81
N ALA A 73 -12.55 8.84 -4.84
CA ALA A 73 -13.90 8.37 -5.14
C ALA A 73 -13.90 6.88 -5.55
N ALA A 74 -12.92 6.47 -6.36
CA ALA A 74 -12.76 5.08 -6.78
C ALA A 74 -12.40 4.16 -5.60
N SER A 75 -11.54 4.60 -4.67
CA SER A 75 -11.20 3.81 -3.48
C SER A 75 -12.44 3.55 -2.62
N TRP A 76 -13.30 4.56 -2.45
CA TRP A 76 -14.54 4.41 -1.69
C TRP A 76 -15.55 3.48 -2.37
N LEU A 77 -15.71 3.60 -3.69
CA LEU A 77 -16.55 2.70 -4.49
C LEU A 77 -16.07 1.24 -4.38
N LEU A 78 -14.77 1.01 -4.56
CA LEU A 78 -14.16 -0.31 -4.43
C LEU A 78 -14.32 -0.88 -3.03
N GLY A 79 -14.09 -0.09 -1.99
CA GLY A 79 -14.31 -0.52 -0.61
C GLY A 79 -15.74 -1.00 -0.38
N THR A 80 -16.72 -0.34 -0.99
CA THR A 80 -18.14 -0.72 -0.90
C THR A 80 -18.43 -2.02 -1.64
N ILE A 81 -17.95 -2.16 -2.88
CA ILE A 81 -18.19 -3.35 -3.70
C ILE A 81 -17.45 -4.58 -3.15
N LEU A 82 -16.19 -4.40 -2.73
CA LEU A 82 -15.32 -5.48 -2.27
C LEU A 82 -15.70 -5.99 -0.88
N PHE A 83 -16.40 -5.18 -0.07
CA PHE A 83 -16.95 -5.61 1.22
C PHE A 83 -17.88 -6.83 1.08
N GLU A 84 -18.50 -7.01 -0.07
CA GLU A 84 -19.42 -8.12 -0.35
C GLU A 84 -18.70 -9.36 -0.97
N LYS A 85 -17.38 -9.29 -1.19
CA LYS A 85 -16.62 -10.29 -1.97
C LYS A 85 -15.89 -11.34 -1.12
N GLY A 86 -16.66 -12.11 -0.36
CA GLY A 86 -16.21 -13.40 0.20
C GLY A 86 -15.02 -13.30 1.16
N GLU A 87 -14.17 -14.34 1.16
CA GLU A 87 -13.06 -14.51 2.13
C GLU A 87 -11.99 -13.41 2.08
N LEU A 88 -11.89 -12.69 0.95
CA LEU A 88 -10.94 -11.59 0.76
C LEU A 88 -11.51 -10.21 1.07
N ALA A 89 -12.80 -10.09 1.35
CA ALA A 89 -13.48 -8.81 1.51
C ALA A 89 -12.80 -7.90 2.55
N THR A 90 -12.48 -8.44 3.73
CA THR A 90 -11.83 -7.68 4.80
C THR A 90 -10.40 -7.28 4.42
N PHE A 91 -9.65 -8.17 3.77
CA PHE A 91 -8.29 -7.89 3.29
C PHE A 91 -8.30 -6.75 2.26
N LEU A 92 -9.19 -6.84 1.27
CA LEU A 92 -9.30 -5.84 0.20
C LEU A 92 -9.76 -4.49 0.74
N THR A 93 -10.80 -4.48 1.58
CA THR A 93 -11.32 -3.24 2.18
C THR A 93 -10.25 -2.53 3.01
N GLN A 94 -9.50 -3.27 3.83
CA GLN A 94 -8.44 -2.67 4.63
C GLN A 94 -7.23 -2.23 3.80
N GLY A 95 -6.89 -2.97 2.74
CA GLY A 95 -5.82 -2.58 1.82
C GLY A 95 -6.17 -1.32 1.04
N ILE A 96 -7.43 -1.15 0.62
CA ILE A 96 -7.90 0.07 -0.04
C ILE A 96 -7.81 1.29 0.90
N VAL A 97 -8.05 1.12 2.20
CA VAL A 97 -7.86 2.20 3.20
C VAL A 97 -6.39 2.67 3.26
N VAL A 98 -5.41 1.80 2.99
CA VAL A 98 -3.99 2.22 2.92
C VAL A 98 -3.78 3.20 1.75
N ALA A 99 -4.36 2.92 0.59
CA ALA A 99 -4.31 3.83 -0.56
C ALA A 99 -5.05 5.14 -0.29
N ASP A 100 -6.18 5.06 0.42
CA ASP A 100 -6.96 6.21 0.83
C ASP A 100 -6.17 7.19 1.70
N TYR A 101 -5.52 6.67 2.75
CA TYR A 101 -4.66 7.45 3.62
C TYR A 101 -3.49 8.08 2.87
N ALA A 102 -2.86 7.36 1.94
CA ALA A 102 -1.80 7.92 1.10
C ALA A 102 -2.29 9.14 0.32
N MET A 103 -3.48 9.08 -0.29
CA MET A 103 -4.07 10.22 -0.99
C MET A 103 -4.42 11.39 -0.05
N MET A 104 -4.94 11.09 1.14
CA MET A 104 -5.24 12.13 2.16
C MET A 104 -4.00 12.91 2.59
N THR A 105 -2.82 12.27 2.68
CA THR A 105 -1.59 13.00 3.06
C THR A 105 -1.25 14.15 2.11
N ALA A 106 -1.51 14.00 0.81
CA ALA A 106 -1.26 15.04 -0.17
C ALA A 106 -2.31 16.17 -0.13
N ARG A 107 -3.54 15.85 0.30
CA ARG A 107 -4.65 16.80 0.41
C ARG A 107 -4.53 17.67 1.67
N ASP A 108 -4.23 17.06 2.81
CA ASP A 108 -4.30 17.70 4.11
C ASP A 108 -2.92 18.15 4.64
N GLY A 109 -1.83 17.68 4.02
CA GLY A 109 -0.46 18.05 4.38
C GLY A 109 0.05 17.41 5.68
N ASP A 110 -0.75 16.57 6.33
CA ASP A 110 -0.37 15.86 7.56
C ASP A 110 0.17 14.45 7.26
N GLY A 111 1.40 14.38 6.74
CA GLY A 111 2.05 13.10 6.45
C GLY A 111 2.46 12.32 7.71
N GLY A 112 2.87 13.01 8.77
CA GLY A 112 3.49 12.39 9.94
C GLY A 112 2.51 11.59 10.81
N SER A 113 1.33 12.15 11.11
CA SER A 113 0.31 11.44 11.90
C SER A 113 -0.28 10.27 11.12
N VAL A 114 -0.53 10.49 9.82
CA VAL A 114 -1.12 9.51 8.91
C VAL A 114 -0.16 8.35 8.64
N LEU A 115 1.15 8.57 8.59
CA LEU A 115 2.13 7.51 8.37
C LEU A 115 2.03 6.40 9.40
N LYS A 116 1.99 6.73 10.69
CA LYS A 116 1.89 5.71 11.76
C LYS A 116 0.62 4.86 11.61
N VAL A 117 -0.49 5.50 11.25
CA VAL A 117 -1.77 4.82 11.02
C VAL A 117 -1.70 3.95 9.76
N THR A 118 -1.09 4.45 8.70
CA THR A 118 -0.91 3.74 7.42
C THR A 118 -0.06 2.48 7.60
N LEU A 119 1.11 2.58 8.23
CA LEU A 119 1.99 1.44 8.49
C LEU A 119 1.32 0.39 9.40
N LYS A 120 0.61 0.84 10.43
CA LYS A 120 -0.16 -0.05 11.30
C LYS A 120 -1.27 -0.76 10.52
N ARG A 121 -2.03 -0.04 9.70
CA ARG A 121 -3.11 -0.60 8.87
C ARG A 121 -2.57 -1.60 7.86
N ALA A 122 -1.45 -1.31 7.22
CA ALA A 122 -0.79 -2.23 6.30
C ALA A 122 -0.41 -3.55 7.01
N MET A 123 0.19 -3.48 8.21
CA MET A 123 0.50 -4.66 9.02
C MET A 123 -0.75 -5.44 9.46
N GLU A 124 -1.83 -4.75 9.86
CA GLU A 124 -3.10 -5.40 10.20
C GLU A 124 -3.71 -6.10 8.99
N THR A 125 -3.69 -5.45 7.82
CA THR A 125 -4.15 -6.02 6.55
C THR A 125 -3.33 -7.24 6.16
N ALA A 126 -2.00 -7.19 6.30
CA ALA A 126 -1.10 -8.28 5.98
C ALA A 126 -1.40 -9.56 6.79
N ARG A 127 -1.86 -9.41 8.04
CA ARG A 127 -2.27 -10.54 8.89
C ARG A 127 -3.58 -11.19 8.45
N LEU A 128 -4.39 -10.51 7.65
CA LEU A 128 -5.63 -11.05 7.12
C LEU A 128 -5.41 -11.93 5.88
N TRP A 129 -4.21 -11.93 5.29
CA TRP A 129 -3.91 -12.76 4.14
C TRP A 129 -3.97 -14.25 4.52
N PRO A 130 -4.88 -15.04 3.94
CA PRO A 130 -5.16 -16.38 4.45
C PRO A 130 -4.22 -17.46 3.88
N TRP A 131 -3.40 -17.13 2.89
CA TRP A 131 -2.55 -18.09 2.17
C TRP A 131 -1.07 -17.93 2.47
N PRO A 132 -0.27 -19.01 2.29
CA PRO A 132 1.18 -18.90 2.27
C PRO A 132 1.63 -17.94 1.16
N VAL A 133 2.68 -17.16 1.43
CA VAL A 133 3.22 -16.21 0.43
C VAL A 133 4.17 -16.85 -0.58
N GLY A 134 4.63 -18.08 -0.33
CA GLY A 134 5.52 -18.81 -1.26
C GLY A 134 6.87 -18.13 -1.54
N LEU A 135 7.23 -17.11 -0.76
CA LEU A 135 8.40 -16.26 -0.98
C LEU A 135 9.40 -16.41 0.17
N VAL A 136 10.41 -17.26 -0.01
CA VAL A 136 11.49 -17.45 0.98
C VAL A 136 12.27 -16.14 1.16
N PRO A 137 12.60 -15.71 2.40
CA PRO A 137 12.45 -16.42 3.67
C PRO A 137 11.13 -16.18 4.42
N PHE A 138 10.15 -15.52 3.81
CA PHE A 138 8.92 -15.11 4.49
C PHE A 138 7.88 -16.24 4.52
N SER A 139 7.34 -16.49 5.70
CA SER A 139 6.27 -17.48 5.90
C SER A 139 4.87 -16.87 5.80
N SER A 140 4.75 -15.55 6.00
CA SER A 140 3.50 -14.81 5.97
C SER A 140 3.64 -13.44 5.29
N LEU A 141 2.52 -12.88 4.84
CA LEU A 141 2.50 -11.53 4.27
C LEU A 141 2.86 -10.47 5.30
N ALA A 142 2.55 -10.70 6.58
CA ALA A 142 2.91 -9.80 7.67
C ALA A 142 4.43 -9.73 7.91
N GLU A 143 5.16 -10.84 7.76
CA GLU A 143 6.63 -10.82 7.84
C GLU A 143 7.25 -10.06 6.66
N LEU A 144 6.72 -10.29 5.45
CA LEU A 144 7.15 -9.55 4.27
C LEU A 144 6.85 -8.05 4.40
N GLU A 145 5.64 -7.69 4.84
CA GLU A 145 5.24 -6.31 5.11
C GLU A 145 6.19 -5.64 6.10
N SER A 146 6.46 -6.29 7.24
CA SER A 146 7.37 -5.75 8.25
C SER A 146 8.76 -5.49 7.66
N LYS A 147 9.27 -6.39 6.81
CA LYS A 147 10.59 -6.23 6.18
C LYS A 147 10.59 -5.06 5.19
N CYS A 148 9.55 -4.93 4.38
CA CYS A 148 9.41 -3.80 3.45
C CYS A 148 9.33 -2.47 4.20
N GLN A 149 8.59 -2.37 5.31
CA GLN A 149 8.55 -1.14 6.12
C GLN A 149 9.94 -0.75 6.67
N GLU A 150 10.73 -1.74 7.13
CA GLU A 150 12.11 -1.51 7.56
C GLU A 150 12.99 -1.02 6.40
N ASP A 151 12.87 -1.63 5.22
CA ASP A 151 13.64 -1.25 4.03
C ASP A 151 13.24 0.12 3.49
N ASP A 152 11.95 0.44 3.45
CA ASP A 152 11.42 1.73 3.01
C ASP A 152 11.92 2.87 3.91
N LEU A 153 11.92 2.66 5.23
CA LEU A 153 12.48 3.61 6.16
C LEU A 153 14.01 3.76 5.98
N ALA A 154 14.74 2.67 5.74
CA ALA A 154 16.15 2.76 5.43
C ALA A 154 16.42 3.51 4.11
N ARG A 155 15.59 3.28 3.08
CA ARG A 155 15.70 3.93 1.76
C ARG A 155 15.43 5.42 1.86
N ILE A 156 14.37 5.84 2.56
CA ILE A 156 14.07 7.27 2.69
C ILE A 156 15.19 8.01 3.45
N LEU A 157 15.76 7.39 4.49
CA LEU A 157 16.82 8.00 5.31
C LEU A 157 18.18 8.08 4.60
N SER A 158 18.49 7.13 3.71
CA SER A 158 19.82 7.02 3.08
C SER A 158 19.87 7.40 1.59
N GLY A 159 18.77 7.23 0.86
CA GLY A 159 18.68 7.42 -0.58
C GLY A 159 17.53 8.32 -1.04
N GLY A 160 16.75 8.87 -0.11
CA GLY A 160 15.63 9.76 -0.38
C GLY A 160 14.45 9.11 -1.11
N THR A 161 13.51 9.94 -1.54
CA THR A 161 12.25 9.50 -2.15
C THR A 161 12.41 8.74 -3.46
N ALA A 162 13.43 9.02 -4.26
CA ALA A 162 13.66 8.29 -5.51
C ALA A 162 13.98 6.80 -5.28
N SER A 163 14.86 6.52 -4.30
CA SER A 163 15.21 5.14 -3.92
C SER A 163 14.01 4.39 -3.35
N LEU A 164 13.20 5.09 -2.54
CA LEU A 164 11.96 4.56 -1.99
C LEU A 164 10.98 4.12 -3.09
N VAL A 165 10.75 4.96 -4.11
CA VAL A 165 9.79 4.66 -5.19
C VAL A 165 10.23 3.45 -6.02
N ALA A 166 11.51 3.38 -6.39
CA ALA A 166 12.04 2.22 -7.10
C ALA A 166 11.89 0.91 -6.28
N GLY A 167 12.07 0.99 -4.95
CA GLY A 167 11.81 -0.12 -4.04
C GLY A 167 10.34 -0.54 -4.04
N ALA A 168 9.42 0.44 -3.95
CA ALA A 168 7.99 0.20 -3.91
C ALA A 168 7.46 -0.48 -5.18
N ASP A 169 7.93 -0.09 -6.37
CA ASP A 169 7.50 -0.74 -7.63
C ASP A 169 8.00 -2.21 -7.72
N VAL A 170 9.23 -2.49 -7.27
CA VAL A 170 9.75 -3.88 -7.19
C VAL A 170 8.92 -4.72 -6.21
N GLU A 171 8.56 -4.13 -5.07
CA GLU A 171 7.78 -4.80 -4.05
C GLU A 171 6.31 -4.97 -4.46
N ALA A 172 5.75 -4.03 -5.23
CA ALA A 172 4.45 -4.17 -5.86
C ALA A 172 4.42 -5.41 -6.76
N GLN A 173 5.45 -5.64 -7.57
CA GLN A 173 5.52 -6.87 -8.38
C GLN A 173 5.55 -8.14 -7.52
N ARG A 174 6.23 -8.13 -6.37
CA ARG A 174 6.24 -9.28 -5.43
C ARG A 174 4.85 -9.53 -4.84
N PHE A 175 4.18 -8.47 -4.36
CA PHE A 175 2.83 -8.55 -3.82
C PHE A 175 1.83 -9.02 -4.87
N ARG A 176 1.99 -8.55 -6.12
CA ARG A 176 1.22 -9.02 -7.27
C ARG A 176 1.40 -10.52 -7.50
N SER A 177 2.63 -11.00 -7.57
CA SER A 177 2.90 -12.42 -7.78
C SER A 177 2.36 -13.30 -6.64
N ILE A 178 2.39 -12.83 -5.39
CA ILE A 178 1.76 -13.52 -4.25
C ILE A 178 0.24 -13.63 -4.47
N ALA A 179 -0.40 -12.53 -4.89
CA ALA A 179 -1.83 -12.52 -5.14
C ALA A 179 -2.24 -13.40 -6.34
N GLU A 180 -1.44 -13.44 -7.40
CA GLU A 180 -1.67 -14.28 -8.58
C GLU A 180 -1.43 -15.77 -8.29
N ALA A 181 -0.43 -16.08 -7.45
CA ALA A 181 -0.11 -17.45 -7.04
C ALA A 181 -1.03 -18.00 -5.94
N ARG A 182 -2.04 -17.22 -5.49
CA ARG A 182 -2.97 -17.66 -4.45
C ARG A 182 -3.61 -18.99 -4.86
N GLN A 183 -3.44 -20.00 -4.03
CA GLN A 183 -4.14 -21.27 -4.13
C GLN A 183 -4.89 -21.48 -2.82
N PRO A 184 -6.17 -21.90 -2.84
CA PRO A 184 -6.87 -22.30 -1.62
C PRO A 184 -5.99 -23.27 -0.82
N PRO A 185 -5.95 -23.18 0.53
CA PRO A 185 -5.27 -24.20 1.32
C PRO A 185 -5.85 -25.57 0.95
N PRO A 186 -5.03 -26.63 0.85
CA PRO A 186 -5.53 -27.95 0.50
C PRO A 186 -6.65 -28.32 1.46
N THR A 187 -7.86 -28.56 0.92
CA THR A 187 -8.97 -29.10 1.68
C THR A 187 -8.52 -30.47 2.17
N GLY A 188 -8.21 -30.57 3.47
CA GLY A 188 -7.89 -31.85 4.10
C GLY A 188 -9.06 -32.81 3.89
N THR A 189 -8.79 -33.89 3.16
CA THR A 189 -9.60 -35.12 3.13
C THR A 189 -9.50 -35.85 4.45
#